data_AF-A0A843TDK7-F1
#
_entry.id   AF-A0A843TDK7-F1
#
_cell.length_a   1.000
_cell.length_b   1.000
_cell.length_c   1.000
_cell.angle_alpha   90.00
_cell.angle_beta   90.00
_cell.angle_gamma   90.00
#
_symmetry.space_group_name_H-M   'P 1'
#
loop_
_entity.id
_entity.type
_entity.pdbx_description
1 polymer ?
#
loop_
_entity_poly.entity_id
_entity_poly.type
_entity_poly.pdbx_seq_one_letter_code
_entity_poly.pdbx_strand_id
1 'polypeptide(L)'
;MAPTVLYLVLLTVIGTGGGGIAALGAVAGNIPTTMDGPFEPVTVPLDQEAFRGNAVDLPDTDRRVQRKVPGFFPEQISISLSASYDSVWISWVTGEFQIGDHVKPLNPASVKSVVHYGRLRNPLNHEATGNSLVYNQLYPFEGLRNYTSGIIHHVRLTVLRERDRTSLINAVKGTPVSVLHGGLRVEAPVEELGS
;
A
#
# COMPACT_ATOMS: atom_id res chain seq x y z
N MET A 1 -24.34 53.39 14.80
CA MET A 1 -25.04 53.92 15.98
C MET A 1 -26.23 53.03 16.26
N ALA A 2 -26.30 52.48 17.48
CA ALA A 2 -27.44 51.83 18.13
C ALA A 2 -28.08 50.57 17.47
N PRO A 3 -28.66 49.65 18.27
CA PRO A 3 -28.80 48.23 17.96
C PRO A 3 -30.23 47.83 17.58
N THR A 4 -30.43 46.64 17.02
CA THR A 4 -31.76 46.04 16.81
C THR A 4 -31.65 44.54 17.08
N VAL A 5 -31.80 44.14 18.35
CA VAL A 5 -33.00 43.55 18.96
C VAL A 5 -33.34 42.19 18.36
N LEU A 6 -32.91 41.17 19.11
CA LEU A 6 -33.17 39.75 18.98
C LEU A 6 -34.66 39.45 19.24
N TYR A 7 -35.33 38.75 18.32
CA TYR A 7 -36.64 38.18 18.58
C TYR A 7 -36.49 36.93 19.43
N LEU A 8 -36.98 37.00 20.67
CA LEU A 8 -37.24 35.85 21.51
C LEU A 8 -38.69 35.43 21.26
N VAL A 9 -38.91 34.20 20.78
CA VAL A 9 -40.22 33.55 20.89
C VAL A 9 -40.01 32.25 21.66
N LEU A 10 -40.54 32.26 22.88
CA LEU A 10 -40.63 31.14 23.81
C LEU A 10 -41.88 30.32 23.47
N LEU A 11 -41.75 28.99 23.63
CA LEU A 11 -42.70 27.98 24.15
C LEU A 11 -42.51 26.70 23.33
N THR A 12 -42.11 25.59 23.95
CA THR A 12 -43.06 24.78 24.71
C THR A 12 -42.53 24.22 26.02
N VAL A 13 -43.38 24.35 27.04
CA VAL A 13 -43.41 23.57 28.28
C VAL A 13 -43.76 22.11 27.99
N ILE A 14 -43.18 21.18 28.76
CA ILE A 14 -43.72 19.94 29.40
C ILE A 14 -42.46 19.11 29.74
N GLY A 15 -42.17 18.61 30.92
CA GLY A 15 -42.91 18.47 32.16
C GLY A 15 -41.92 18.05 33.25
N THR A 16 -42.23 18.40 34.49
CA THR A 16 -41.43 18.08 35.68
C THR A 16 -41.48 16.58 35.99
N GLY A 17 -40.34 15.90 35.87
CA GLY A 17 -40.14 14.53 36.35
C GLY A 17 -38.67 14.33 36.67
N GLY A 18 -38.37 14.11 37.96
CA GLY A 18 -37.02 14.10 38.50
C GLY A 18 -36.06 13.11 37.84
N GLY A 19 -34.80 13.52 37.76
CA GLY A 19 -33.68 12.73 37.29
C GLY A 19 -32.49 13.65 37.10
N GLY A 20 -31.39 13.37 37.79
CA GLY A 20 -30.27 14.31 38.00
C GLY A 20 -29.75 14.97 36.73
N ILE A 21 -29.39 16.25 36.88
CA ILE A 21 -28.63 16.99 35.88
C ILE A 21 -27.25 16.34 35.81
N ALA A 22 -27.01 15.50 34.81
CA ALA A 22 -25.67 15.10 34.45
C ALA A 22 -24.95 16.35 33.95
N ALA A 23 -24.12 16.93 34.82
CA ALA A 23 -23.19 17.97 34.42
C ALA A 23 -22.29 17.38 33.32
N LEU A 24 -22.51 17.79 32.09
CA LEU A 24 -21.54 17.66 31.01
C LEU A 24 -20.35 18.56 31.37
N GLY A 25 -19.49 18.04 32.24
CA GLY A 25 -18.21 18.65 32.55
C GLY A 25 -17.39 18.68 31.27
N ALA A 26 -17.22 19.86 30.70
CA ALA A 26 -16.22 20.10 29.69
C ALA A 26 -14.84 19.85 30.35
N VAL A 27 -14.29 18.65 30.13
CA VAL A 27 -12.91 18.34 30.52
C VAL A 27 -12.00 19.13 29.59
N ALA A 28 -11.52 20.28 30.07
CA ALA A 28 -10.36 20.96 29.50
C ALA A 28 -9.10 20.14 29.83
N GLY A 29 -8.98 18.96 29.24
CA GLY A 29 -7.83 18.08 29.41
C GLY A 29 -6.80 18.38 28.34
N ASN A 30 -5.63 18.89 28.74
CA ASN A 30 -4.47 18.94 27.86
C ASN A 30 -4.21 17.53 27.30
N ILE A 31 -4.03 17.40 25.98
CA ILE A 31 -3.66 16.11 25.38
C ILE A 31 -2.28 15.73 25.95
N PRO A 32 -2.18 14.61 26.68
CA PRO A 32 -0.94 14.20 27.30
C PRO A 32 0.16 14.01 26.24
N THR A 33 1.38 14.49 26.51
CA THR A 33 2.53 14.35 25.62
C THR A 33 3.63 13.55 26.30
N THR A 34 4.45 12.83 25.53
CA THR A 34 5.57 12.07 26.12
C THR A 34 6.58 12.93 26.88
N MET A 35 6.52 14.27 26.75
CA MET A 35 7.29 15.20 27.58
C MET A 35 6.84 15.21 29.05
N ASP A 36 5.59 14.86 29.31
CA ASP A 36 4.97 14.84 30.64
C ASP A 36 5.34 13.57 31.44
N GLY A 37 6.15 12.69 30.85
CA GLY A 37 6.55 11.41 31.43
C GLY A 37 5.60 10.27 31.05
N PRO A 38 5.79 9.08 31.66
CA PRO A 38 4.91 7.94 31.42
C PRO A 38 3.50 8.22 31.94
N PHE A 39 2.50 7.75 31.20
CA PHE A 39 1.11 7.77 31.65
C PHE A 39 0.78 6.50 32.43
N GLU A 40 -0.22 6.61 33.31
CA GLU A 40 -0.81 5.46 33.97
C GLU A 40 -1.29 4.44 32.92
N PRO A 41 -0.95 3.14 33.06
CA PRO A 41 -1.40 2.11 32.13
C PRO A 41 -2.93 2.01 32.08
N VAL A 42 -3.49 2.04 30.88
CA VAL A 42 -4.92 1.86 30.64
C VAL A 42 -5.13 0.58 29.83
N THR A 43 -6.00 -0.31 30.35
CA THR A 43 -6.44 -1.50 29.61
C THR A 43 -7.85 -1.26 29.09
N VAL A 44 -8.03 -1.36 27.78
CA VAL A 44 -9.38 -1.34 27.17
C VAL A 44 -10.00 -2.74 27.38
N PRO A 45 -11.16 -2.85 28.05
CA PRO A 45 -11.80 -4.14 28.27
C PRO A 45 -12.20 -4.79 26.95
N LEU A 46 -12.17 -6.12 26.91
CA LEU A 46 -12.65 -6.87 25.76
C LEU A 46 -14.15 -6.65 25.59
N ASP A 47 -14.54 -6.16 24.41
CA ASP A 47 -15.95 -6.11 24.02
C ASP A 47 -16.42 -7.52 23.63
N GLN A 48 -17.11 -8.17 24.56
CA GLN A 48 -17.62 -9.54 24.39
C GLN A 48 -18.73 -9.62 23.34
N GLU A 49 -19.47 -8.53 23.10
CA GLU A 49 -20.54 -8.48 22.09
C GLU A 49 -19.97 -8.25 20.70
N ALA A 50 -18.88 -7.48 20.58
CA ALA A 50 -18.16 -7.26 19.31
C ALA A 50 -17.14 -8.36 18.97
N PHE A 51 -16.92 -9.35 19.83
CA PHE A 51 -16.01 -10.46 19.54
C PHE A 51 -16.62 -11.40 18.49
N ARG A 52 -16.34 -11.13 17.22
CA ARG A 52 -16.95 -11.78 16.05
C ARG A 52 -16.23 -13.07 15.60
N GLY A 53 -15.44 -13.69 16.47
CA GLY A 53 -14.65 -14.88 16.14
C GLY A 53 -13.39 -14.56 15.32
N ASN A 54 -12.93 -15.53 14.53
CA ASN A 54 -11.68 -15.42 13.77
C ASN A 54 -11.86 -14.65 12.46
N ALA A 55 -10.79 -13.99 12.01
CA ALA A 55 -10.73 -13.45 10.66
C ALA A 55 -10.81 -14.59 9.62
N VAL A 56 -11.48 -14.31 8.50
CA VAL A 56 -11.59 -15.23 7.36
C VAL A 56 -10.69 -14.71 6.24
N ASP A 57 -9.79 -15.57 5.75
CA ASP A 57 -8.89 -15.23 4.66
C ASP A 57 -9.65 -14.92 3.37
N LEU A 58 -9.07 -14.04 2.55
CA LEU A 58 -9.62 -13.76 1.23
C LEU A 58 -9.50 -15.01 0.34
N PRO A 59 -10.56 -15.42 -0.36
CA PRO A 59 -10.47 -16.54 -1.28
C PRO A 59 -9.63 -16.18 -2.50
N ASP A 60 -9.04 -17.19 -3.15
CA ASP A 60 -8.31 -17.06 -4.42
C ASP A 60 -9.19 -16.56 -5.59
N THR A 61 -10.51 -16.68 -5.45
CA THR A 61 -11.52 -16.14 -6.38
C THR A 61 -11.77 -14.65 -6.20
N ASP A 62 -11.23 -14.00 -5.17
CA ASP A 62 -11.35 -12.55 -5.00
C ASP A 62 -10.59 -11.83 -6.13
N ARG A 63 -11.30 -10.93 -6.83
CA ARG A 63 -10.75 -10.17 -7.96
C ARG A 63 -9.52 -9.32 -7.63
N ARG A 64 -9.25 -9.06 -6.35
CA ARG A 64 -8.07 -8.31 -5.90
C ARG A 64 -6.80 -9.15 -5.90
N VAL A 65 -6.92 -10.47 -5.72
CA VAL A 65 -5.78 -11.40 -5.68
C VAL A 65 -5.57 -12.16 -6.98
N GLN A 66 -6.56 -12.13 -7.88
CA GLN A 66 -6.42 -12.65 -9.23
C GLN A 66 -5.46 -11.78 -10.06
N ARG A 67 -4.66 -12.43 -10.90
CA ARG A 67 -3.80 -11.76 -11.88
C ARG A 67 -4.64 -10.94 -12.86
N LYS A 68 -4.16 -9.74 -13.18
CA LYS A 68 -4.85 -8.78 -14.07
C LYS A 68 -4.08 -8.44 -15.34
N VAL A 69 -2.86 -8.95 -15.46
CA VAL A 69 -1.94 -8.61 -16.55
C VAL A 69 -1.57 -9.86 -17.35
N PRO A 70 -1.53 -9.81 -18.69
CA PRO A 70 -1.11 -10.95 -19.49
C PRO A 70 0.41 -11.10 -19.50
N GLY A 71 0.92 -12.28 -19.89
CA GLY A 71 2.34 -12.48 -20.22
C GLY A 71 3.34 -11.94 -19.18
N PHE A 72 4.37 -11.25 -19.64
CA PHE A 72 5.42 -10.67 -18.79
C PHE A 72 5.17 -9.21 -18.40
N PHE A 73 3.91 -8.75 -18.43
CA PHE A 73 3.61 -7.42 -17.91
C PHE A 73 3.86 -7.37 -16.39
N PRO A 74 4.35 -6.23 -15.85
CA PRO A 74 4.60 -6.08 -14.42
C PRO A 74 3.32 -6.21 -13.56
N GLU A 75 3.43 -6.95 -12.47
CA GLU A 75 2.44 -7.02 -11.39
C GLU A 75 3.12 -6.96 -10.01
N GLN A 76 2.31 -6.88 -8.95
CA GLN A 76 2.80 -6.83 -7.56
C GLN A 76 3.86 -5.73 -7.34
N ILE A 77 3.66 -4.58 -7.99
CA ILE A 77 4.59 -3.46 -7.94
C ILE A 77 4.65 -2.89 -6.52
N SER A 78 5.85 -2.75 -5.98
CA SER A 78 6.11 -2.24 -4.65
C SER A 78 7.28 -1.25 -4.66
N ILE A 79 7.25 -0.31 -3.71
CA ILE A 79 8.29 0.68 -3.51
C ILE A 79 8.80 0.55 -2.07
N SER A 80 10.12 0.56 -1.90
CA SER A 80 10.76 0.55 -0.58
C SER A 80 11.81 1.65 -0.48
N LEU A 81 12.00 2.20 0.71
CA LEU A 81 13.04 3.20 0.95
C LEU A 81 14.43 2.56 0.91
N SER A 82 15.43 3.32 0.48
CA SER A 82 16.84 2.96 0.66
C SER A 82 17.37 3.49 1.99
N ALA A 83 18.65 3.23 2.27
CA ALA A 83 19.37 3.75 3.44
C ALA A 83 19.42 5.30 3.50
N SER A 84 19.29 5.96 2.35
CA SER A 84 19.29 7.42 2.21
C SER A 84 17.97 7.90 1.60
N TYR A 85 17.55 9.11 1.96
CA TYR A 85 16.26 9.67 1.55
C TYR A 85 16.16 9.95 0.05
N ASP A 86 17.30 10.04 -0.64
CA ASP A 86 17.44 10.32 -2.07
C ASP A 86 17.43 9.04 -2.93
N SER A 87 17.03 7.91 -2.35
CA SER A 87 17.04 6.63 -3.04
C SER A 87 15.88 5.72 -2.60
N VAL A 88 15.31 5.01 -3.57
CA VAL A 88 14.24 4.02 -3.36
C VAL A 88 14.51 2.79 -4.21
N TRP A 89 13.91 1.68 -3.82
CA TRP A 89 13.83 0.45 -4.59
C TRP A 89 12.43 0.34 -5.20
N ILE A 90 12.38 0.03 -6.49
CA ILE A 90 11.18 -0.34 -7.22
C ILE A 90 11.28 -1.84 -7.49
N SER A 91 10.26 -2.59 -7.06
CA SER A 91 10.23 -4.04 -7.23
C SER A 91 8.91 -4.47 -7.84
N TRP A 92 8.93 -5.51 -8.67
CA TRP A 92 7.75 -6.09 -9.31
C TRP A 92 8.01 -7.53 -9.72
N VAL A 93 6.96 -8.23 -10.12
CA VAL A 93 7.02 -9.60 -10.68
C VAL A 93 6.57 -9.58 -12.13
N THR A 94 7.19 -10.40 -12.97
CA THR A 94 6.72 -10.70 -14.33
C THR A 94 6.59 -12.21 -14.55
N GLY A 95 5.64 -12.61 -15.39
CA GLY A 95 5.33 -14.02 -15.62
C GLY A 95 4.57 -14.68 -14.47
N GLU A 96 3.98 -15.84 -14.75
CA GLU A 96 3.17 -16.59 -13.78
C GLU A 96 4.05 -17.43 -12.86
N PHE A 97 3.63 -17.53 -11.60
CA PHE A 97 4.15 -18.56 -10.71
C PHE A 97 3.65 -19.94 -11.15
N GLN A 98 4.30 -21.00 -10.70
CA GLN A 98 3.85 -22.37 -10.94
C GLN A 98 3.73 -23.10 -9.61
N ILE A 99 2.63 -23.82 -9.43
CA ILE A 99 2.38 -24.73 -8.30
C ILE A 99 2.12 -26.12 -8.86
N GLY A 100 2.77 -27.13 -8.31
CA GLY A 100 2.52 -28.53 -8.66
C GLY A 100 3.77 -29.39 -8.51
N ASP A 101 3.69 -30.62 -9.01
CA ASP A 101 4.75 -31.61 -8.77
C ASP A 101 6.00 -31.34 -9.63
N HIS A 102 5.82 -30.76 -10.83
CA HIS A 102 6.86 -30.58 -11.84
C HIS A 102 7.05 -29.12 -12.26
N VAL A 103 7.33 -28.24 -11.29
CA VAL A 103 7.59 -26.82 -11.56
C VAL A 103 8.89 -26.63 -12.35
N LYS A 104 8.90 -25.67 -13.29
CA LYS A 104 10.07 -25.31 -14.10
C LYS A 104 10.40 -23.83 -13.88
N PRO A 105 11.46 -23.51 -13.10
CA PRO A 105 11.82 -22.13 -12.83
C PRO A 105 12.05 -21.33 -14.12
N LEU A 106 11.52 -20.11 -14.17
CA LEU A 106 11.76 -19.20 -15.28
C LEU A 106 13.23 -18.75 -15.31
N ASN A 107 13.73 -18.38 -16.49
CA ASN A 107 15.07 -17.78 -16.61
C ASN A 107 14.98 -16.28 -16.28
N PRO A 108 15.54 -15.79 -15.16
CA PRO A 108 15.43 -14.38 -14.79
C PRO A 108 16.09 -13.44 -15.81
N ALA A 109 17.03 -13.92 -16.63
CA ALA A 109 17.70 -13.12 -17.65
C ALA A 109 16.86 -12.90 -18.92
N SER A 110 15.73 -13.61 -19.10
CA SER A 110 14.90 -13.48 -20.30
C SER A 110 14.04 -12.20 -20.32
N VAL A 111 13.98 -11.45 -19.22
CA VAL A 111 13.21 -10.20 -19.09
C VAL A 111 14.08 -9.15 -18.39
N LYS A 112 14.25 -7.98 -19.01
CA LYS A 112 15.08 -6.91 -18.44
C LYS A 112 14.36 -6.22 -17.27
N SER A 113 15.15 -5.76 -16.30
CA SER A 113 14.69 -4.99 -15.14
C SER A 113 14.95 -3.50 -15.37
N VAL A 114 14.01 -2.79 -16.00
CA VAL A 114 14.18 -1.38 -16.38
C VAL A 114 13.06 -0.51 -15.81
N VAL A 115 13.44 0.64 -15.27
CA VAL A 115 12.51 1.66 -14.78
C VAL A 115 12.79 2.98 -15.49
N HIS A 116 11.80 3.50 -16.21
CA HIS A 116 11.81 4.87 -16.71
C HIS A 116 11.11 5.79 -15.72
N TYR A 117 11.74 6.91 -15.39
CA TYR A 117 11.23 7.86 -14.41
C TYR A 117 11.50 9.30 -14.80
N GLY A 118 10.72 10.21 -14.23
CA GLY A 118 10.84 11.64 -14.46
C GLY A 118 9.95 12.46 -13.53
N ARG A 119 10.23 13.76 -13.45
CA ARG A 119 9.41 14.70 -12.65
C ARG A 119 8.03 14.93 -13.23
N LEU A 120 7.84 14.64 -14.51
CA LEU A 120 6.57 14.75 -15.22
C LEU A 120 6.15 13.37 -15.69
N ARG A 121 4.85 13.21 -15.95
CA ARG A 121 4.31 11.97 -16.55
C ARG A 121 4.93 11.68 -17.92
N ASN A 122 5.22 12.75 -18.66
CA ASN A 122 5.87 12.73 -19.96
C ASN A 122 6.66 14.05 -20.09
N PRO A 123 7.95 14.03 -20.48
CA PRO A 123 8.77 12.85 -20.77
C PRO A 123 9.42 12.21 -19.53
N LEU A 124 9.64 10.90 -19.62
CA LEU A 124 10.42 10.11 -18.65
C LEU A 124 11.88 10.09 -19.11
N ASN A 125 12.63 11.13 -18.76
CA ASN A 125 13.99 11.34 -19.27
C ASN A 125 15.07 10.55 -18.53
N HIS A 126 14.72 9.82 -17.47
CA HIS A 126 15.67 9.04 -16.69
C HIS A 126 15.34 7.55 -16.78
N GLU A 127 16.39 6.75 -16.69
CA GLU A 127 16.32 5.30 -16.72
C GLU A 127 17.21 4.74 -15.61
N ALA A 128 16.75 3.66 -14.98
CA ALA A 128 17.55 2.85 -14.09
C ALA A 128 17.35 1.37 -14.43
N THR A 129 18.45 0.62 -14.40
CA THR A 129 18.46 -0.82 -14.59
C THR A 129 18.74 -1.52 -13.27
N GLY A 130 18.22 -2.72 -13.09
CA GLY A 130 18.48 -3.53 -11.90
C GLY A 130 18.62 -5.01 -12.21
N ASN A 131 18.43 -5.82 -11.19
CA ASN A 131 18.62 -7.27 -11.25
C ASN A 131 17.29 -8.00 -11.11
N SER A 132 17.26 -9.24 -11.60
CA SER A 132 16.13 -10.15 -11.49
C SER A 132 16.56 -11.50 -10.91
N LEU A 133 15.61 -12.19 -10.27
CA LEU A 133 15.79 -13.53 -9.73
C LEU A 133 14.48 -14.32 -9.76
N VAL A 134 14.57 -15.62 -9.53
CA VAL A 134 13.44 -16.53 -9.27
C VAL A 134 13.75 -17.28 -7.98
N TYR A 135 12.75 -17.53 -7.14
CA TYR A 135 12.91 -18.41 -5.98
C TYR A 135 12.01 -19.65 -6.10
N ASN A 136 12.41 -20.71 -5.39
CA ASN A 136 11.71 -21.98 -5.38
C ASN A 136 11.41 -22.39 -3.94
N GLN A 137 10.28 -23.06 -3.75
CA GLN A 137 9.91 -23.72 -2.52
C GLN A 137 9.62 -25.18 -2.85
N LEU A 138 10.58 -26.05 -2.49
CA LEU A 138 10.63 -27.44 -2.91
C LEU A 138 10.47 -28.36 -1.71
N TYR A 139 9.60 -29.35 -1.85
CA TYR A 139 9.27 -30.34 -0.84
C TYR A 139 9.62 -31.73 -1.34
N PRO A 140 10.65 -32.40 -0.77
CA PRO A 140 11.05 -33.74 -1.18
C PRO A 140 10.21 -34.83 -0.46
N PHE A 141 8.90 -34.61 -0.32
CA PHE A 141 7.99 -35.51 0.38
C PHE A 141 6.76 -35.77 -0.46
N GLU A 142 6.30 -37.01 -0.45
CA GLU A 142 5.11 -37.44 -1.20
C GLU A 142 3.86 -36.66 -0.74
N GLY A 143 3.04 -36.26 -1.71
CA GLY A 143 1.79 -35.52 -1.48
C GLY A 143 1.96 -34.01 -1.28
N LEU A 144 3.19 -33.49 -1.20
CA LEU A 144 3.45 -32.05 -1.15
C LEU A 144 3.73 -31.47 -2.54
N ARG A 145 3.21 -30.27 -2.80
CA ARG A 145 3.37 -29.57 -4.09
C ARG A 145 4.50 -28.56 -4.02
N ASN A 146 5.29 -28.51 -5.07
CA ASN A 146 6.37 -27.52 -5.23
C ASN A 146 5.84 -26.20 -5.77
N TYR A 147 6.63 -25.15 -5.57
CA TYR A 147 6.39 -23.81 -6.08
C TYR A 147 7.65 -23.21 -6.71
N THR A 148 7.48 -22.49 -7.82
CA THR A 148 8.48 -21.55 -8.36
C THR A 148 7.80 -20.22 -8.66
N SER A 149 8.49 -19.12 -8.36
CA SER A 149 7.94 -17.77 -8.56
C SER A 149 7.94 -17.35 -10.03
N GLY A 150 7.21 -16.28 -10.33
CA GLY A 150 7.53 -15.44 -11.48
C GLY A 150 8.93 -14.82 -11.35
N ILE A 151 9.38 -14.08 -12.36
CA ILE A 151 10.64 -13.35 -12.31
C ILE A 151 10.46 -12.11 -11.43
N ILE A 152 11.23 -12.04 -10.35
CA ILE A 152 11.20 -10.92 -9.38
C ILE A 152 12.28 -9.93 -9.79
N HIS A 153 11.92 -8.66 -9.92
CA HIS A 153 12.80 -7.58 -10.34
C HIS A 153 13.03 -6.61 -9.18
N HIS A 154 14.26 -6.10 -9.06
CA HIS A 154 14.63 -5.05 -8.11
C HIS A 154 15.49 -4.00 -8.80
N VAL A 155 14.99 -2.76 -8.87
CA VAL A 155 15.70 -1.62 -9.45
C VAL A 155 15.85 -0.54 -8.41
N ARG A 156 17.09 -0.07 -8.19
CA ARG A 156 17.38 1.04 -7.29
C ARG A 156 17.41 2.34 -8.07
N LEU A 157 16.59 3.31 -7.66
CA LEU A 157 16.69 4.68 -8.12
C LEU A 157 17.62 5.45 -7.18
N THR A 158 18.52 6.26 -7.74
CA THR A 158 19.42 7.16 -7.01
C THR A 158 19.17 8.60 -7.41
N VAL A 159 19.60 9.55 -6.57
CA VAL A 159 19.55 11.00 -6.83
C VAL A 159 18.11 11.54 -6.93
N LEU A 160 17.23 11.07 -6.06
CA LEU A 160 15.90 11.67 -5.89
C LEU A 160 16.03 12.93 -5.02
N ARG A 161 15.68 14.10 -5.56
CA ARG A 161 15.62 15.31 -4.72
C ARG A 161 14.42 15.22 -3.77
N GLU A 162 14.52 15.89 -2.63
CA GLU A 162 13.56 15.78 -1.52
C GLU A 162 12.10 16.10 -1.92
N ARG A 163 11.88 17.01 -2.87
CA ARG A 163 10.55 17.33 -3.45
C ARG A 163 10.08 16.36 -4.54
N ASP A 164 10.98 15.58 -5.12
CA ASP A 164 10.68 14.62 -6.19
C ASP A 164 10.12 13.28 -5.60
N ARG A 165 10.21 13.08 -4.27
CA ARG A 165 9.76 11.88 -3.53
C ARG A 165 8.24 11.71 -3.48
N THR A 166 7.49 12.78 -3.21
CA THR A 166 6.03 12.74 -3.03
C THR A 166 5.30 12.32 -4.29
N SER A 167 5.92 12.51 -5.45
CA SER A 167 5.35 12.19 -6.75
C SER A 167 5.52 10.72 -7.14
N LEU A 168 6.60 10.07 -6.70
CA LEU A 168 6.94 8.69 -7.09
C LEU A 168 6.14 7.65 -6.27
N ILE A 169 5.93 7.92 -4.97
CA ILE A 169 5.16 7.06 -4.03
C ILE A 169 3.70 6.92 -4.44
N ASN A 170 3.21 7.92 -5.14
CA ASN A 170 1.81 8.13 -5.48
C ASN A 170 1.40 7.46 -6.82
N ALA A 171 2.38 7.00 -7.60
CA ALA A 171 2.16 6.38 -8.92
C ALA A 171 1.76 4.90 -8.88
N VAL A 172 1.90 4.21 -7.74
CA VAL A 172 1.79 2.74 -7.67
C VAL A 172 0.42 2.23 -7.17
N LYS A 173 -0.45 3.10 -6.64
CA LYS A 173 -1.79 2.69 -6.18
C LYS A 173 -2.84 2.79 -7.30
N GLY A 174 -2.91 1.75 -8.12
CA GLY A 174 -4.14 1.25 -8.74
C GLY A 174 -4.79 2.06 -9.88
N THR A 175 -4.32 1.84 -11.13
CA THR A 175 -5.03 1.92 -12.45
C THR A 175 -5.85 3.18 -12.81
N PRO A 176 -5.96 3.58 -14.10
CA PRO A 176 -4.95 4.02 -15.05
C PRO A 176 -4.46 5.45 -14.74
N VAL A 177 -3.21 5.74 -15.08
CA VAL A 177 -2.42 6.93 -14.68
C VAL A 177 -3.09 8.27 -15.00
N SER A 178 -3.84 8.80 -14.05
CA SER A 178 -4.17 10.22 -13.85
C SER A 178 -4.53 10.33 -12.37
N VAL A 179 -3.73 10.87 -11.48
CA VAL A 179 -3.04 12.17 -11.45
C VAL A 179 -1.87 11.95 -10.49
N LEU A 180 -0.67 12.46 -10.75
CA LEU A 180 0.34 12.92 -9.78
C LEU A 180 1.58 13.43 -10.53
N HIS A 181 2.22 14.47 -10.01
CA HIS A 181 3.27 15.25 -10.67
C HIS A 181 4.61 14.50 -10.75
N GLY A 182 4.68 13.45 -11.56
CA GLY A 182 5.84 12.60 -11.80
C GLY A 182 5.40 11.29 -12.43
N GLY A 183 6.08 10.84 -13.47
CA GLY A 183 5.73 9.61 -14.16
C GLY A 183 6.69 8.47 -13.82
N LEU A 184 6.14 7.27 -13.75
CA LEU A 184 6.85 6.01 -13.62
C LEU A 184 6.33 5.08 -14.70
N ARG A 185 7.22 4.50 -15.49
CA ARG A 185 6.90 3.41 -16.41
C ARG A 185 7.87 2.27 -16.16
N VAL A 186 7.30 1.12 -15.82
CA VAL A 186 8.02 -0.13 -15.71
C VAL A 186 7.78 -0.89 -17.01
N GLU A 187 8.84 -1.25 -17.70
CA GLU A 187 8.77 -2.03 -18.93
C GLU A 187 9.46 -3.38 -18.73
N ALA A 188 8.89 -4.40 -19.36
CA ALA A 188 9.47 -5.73 -19.48
C ALA A 188 9.75 -5.97 -20.98
N PRO A 189 10.87 -5.48 -21.53
CA PRO A 189 11.22 -5.80 -22.90
C PRO A 189 11.58 -7.28 -22.96
N VAL A 190 10.81 -8.05 -23.73
CA VAL A 190 11.12 -9.43 -24.09
C VAL A 190 12.05 -9.36 -25.29
N GLU A 191 13.22 -10.00 -25.23
CA GLU A 191 13.98 -10.26 -26.45
C GLU A 191 13.14 -11.23 -27.30
N GLU A 192 12.67 -10.79 -28.47
CA GLU A 192 12.12 -11.69 -29.47
C GLU A 192 13.18 -12.76 -29.76
N LEU A 193 12.94 -13.98 -29.25
CA LEU A 193 13.66 -15.15 -29.72
C LEU A 193 13.29 -15.28 -31.19
N GLY A 194 14.26 -14.97 -32.06
CA GLY A 194 14.14 -15.14 -33.49
C GLY A 194 13.64 -16.55 -33.82
N SER A 195 12.67 -16.59 -34.73
CA SER A 195 12.12 -17.79 -35.36
C SER A 195 13.19 -18.68 -35.98
#